data_AF-A0A9Q1HH19-F1
#
_entry.id   AF-A0A9Q1HH19-F1
#
_cell.length_a   1.000
_cell.length_b   1.000
_cell.length_c   1.000
_cell.angle_alpha   90.00
_cell.angle_beta   90.00
_cell.angle_gamma   90.00
#
_symmetry.space_group_name_H-M   'P 1'
#
loop_
_entity.id
_entity.type
_entity.pdbx_description
1 polymer ?
#
loop_
_entity_poly.entity_id
_entity_poly.type
_entity_poly.pdbx_seq_one_letter_code
_entity_poly.pdbx_strand_id
1 'polypeptide(L)' 'MFALTISIKKTEEIAQDAPSPPTIAINDSRLATVNNFRYLGSLISSNVSLDADINTGRNAGMRMQPL' A
#
# COMPACT_ATOMS: atom_id res chain seq x y z
N MET A 1 10.11 27.13 10.87
CA MET A 1 10.27 26.39 9.60
C MET A 1 10.62 24.95 9.95
N PHE A 2 9.95 23.95 9.38
CA PHE A 2 10.22 22.54 9.62
C PHE A 2 10.95 21.95 8.41
N ALA A 3 12.05 21.24 8.66
CA ALA A 3 12.72 20.45 7.64
C ALA A 3 12.23 19.00 7.75
N LEU A 4 11.78 18.42 6.64
CA LEU A 4 11.37 17.03 6.57
C LEU A 4 12.49 16.22 5.90
N THR A 5 13.10 15.30 6.65
CA THR A 5 14.03 14.32 6.11
C THR A 5 13.28 13.03 5.82
N ILE A 6 13.30 12.58 4.57
CA ILE A 6 12.71 11.32 4.14
C ILE A 6 13.80 10.32 3.74
N SER A 7 13.59 9.05 4.04
CA SER A 7 14.48 7.97 3.62
C SER A 7 13.96 7.35 2.34
N ILE A 8 14.62 7.64 1.22
CA ILE A 8 14.25 7.10 -0.10
C ILE A 8 14.07 5.58 -0.08
N LYS A 9 14.98 4.87 0.59
CA LYS A 9 14.95 3.40 0.70
C LYS A 9 13.76 2.84 1.47
N LYS A 10 13.04 3.67 2.22
CA LYS A 10 11.86 3.30 3.02
C LYS A 10 10.57 3.93 2.46
N THR A 11 10.66 4.62 1.32
CA THR A 11 9.52 5.28 0.69
C THR A 11 9.20 4.55 -0.60
N GLU A 12 7.95 4.14 -0.71
CA GLU A 12 7.40 3.47 -1.88
C GLU A 12 6.37 4.40 -2.52
N GLU A 13 6.15 4.24 -3.83
CA GLU A 13 5.09 4.92 -4.56
C GLU A 13 4.05 3.90 -5.05
N ILE A 14 2.78 4.29 -4.98
CA ILE A 14 1.67 3.50 -5.49
C ILE A 14 0.76 4.45 -6.26
N ALA A 15 0.28 4.01 -7.41
CA ALA A 15 -0.78 4.69 -8.13
C ALA A 15 -2.01 3.82 -8.19
N GLN A 16 -3.16 4.46 -8.04
CA GLN A 16 -4.47 3.84 -8.11
C GLN A 16 -5.13 4.26 -9.42
N ASP A 17 -5.63 3.29 -10.18
CA ASP A 17 -6.35 3.50 -11.45
C ASP A 17 -5.60 4.39 -12.46
N ALA A 18 -4.26 4.31 -12.46
CA ALA A 18 -3.44 5.10 -13.37
C ALA A 18 -3.15 4.32 -14.67
N PRO A 19 -3.18 4.99 -15.84
CA PRO A 19 -2.89 4.35 -17.12
C PRO A 19 -1.44 3.89 -17.26
N SER A 20 -0.53 4.46 -16.45
CA SER A 20 0.87 4.06 -16.34
C SER A 20 1.38 4.33 -14.93
N PRO A 21 2.38 3.57 -14.45
CA PRO A 21 3.01 3.85 -13.17
C PRO A 21 3.59 5.28 -13.11
N PRO A 22 3.50 5.96 -11.96
CA PRO A 22 4.14 7.26 -11.76
C PRO A 22 5.66 7.07 -11.73
N THR A 23 6.39 8.18 -11.73
CA THR A 23 7.83 8.15 -11.46
C THR A 23 8.17 9.33 -10.57
N ILE A 24 8.30 9.08 -9.27
CA ILE A 24 8.78 10.06 -8.31
C ILE A 24 10.29 9.87 -8.16
N ALA A 25 11.03 10.94 -8.48
CA ALA A 25 12.47 11.00 -8.35
C ALA A 25 12.88 12.11 -7.38
N ILE A 26 13.86 11.81 -6.53
CA ILE A 26 14.50 12.77 -5.63
C ILE A 26 15.98 12.73 -5.98
N ASN A 27 16.45 13.81 -6.62
CA ASN A 27 17.73 13.85 -7.32
C ASN A 27 17.82 12.67 -8.32
N ASP A 28 18.89 11.89 -8.24
CA ASP A 28 19.13 10.74 -9.13
C ASP A 28 18.50 9.43 -8.63
N SER A 29 17.77 9.46 -7.51
CA SER A 29 17.13 8.27 -6.93
C SER A 29 15.63 8.25 -7.20
N ARG A 30 15.12 7.11 -7.66
CA ARG A 30 13.68 6.86 -7.85
C ARG A 30 13.11 6.15 -6.65
N LEU A 31 11.86 6.46 -6.31
CA LEU A 31 11.09 5.66 -5.36
C LEU A 31 10.77 4.29 -5.96
N ALA A 32 10.59 3.29 -5.10
CA ALA A 32 10.17 1.97 -5.53
C ALA A 32 8.66 1.98 -5.82
N THR A 33 8.27 1.68 -7.06
CA THR A 33 6.87 1.49 -7.42
C THR A 33 6.38 0.13 -6.92
N VAL A 34 5.26 0.12 -6.19
CA VAL A 34 4.64 -1.10 -5.67
C VAL A 34 3.17 -1.19 -6.05
N ASN A 35 2.67 -2.42 -6.21
CA ASN A 35 1.25 -2.67 -6.44
C ASN A 35 0.44 -2.78 -5.14
N ASN A 36 1.12 -3.06 -4.02
CA ASN A 36 0.53 -3.23 -2.70
C ASN A 36 1.39 -2.50 -1.66
N PHE A 37 0.76 -1.67 -0.84
CA PHE A 37 1.43 -0.92 0.22
C PHE A 37 0.81 -1.26 1.58
N ARG A 38 1.64 -1.61 2.57
CA ARG A 38 1.15 -1.88 3.93
C ARG A 38 1.14 -0.60 4.74
N TYR A 39 -0.04 -0.17 5.14
CA TYR A 39 -0.22 1.03 5.95
C TYR A 39 -1.06 0.74 7.20
N LEU A 40 -0.46 0.91 8.38
CA LEU A 40 -1.13 0.75 9.67
C LEU A 40 -1.96 -0.56 9.80
N GLY A 41 -1.41 -1.68 9.33
CA GLY A 41 -2.08 -2.99 9.37
C GLY A 41 -3.09 -3.24 8.25
N SER A 42 -3.41 -2.21 7.46
CA SER A 42 -4.18 -2.35 6.22
C SER A 42 -3.24 -2.63 5.06
N LEU A 43 -3.72 -3.38 4.07
CA LEU A 43 -3.10 -3.47 2.76
C LEU A 43 -3.84 -2.48 1.87
N ILE A 44 -3.10 -1.67 1.11
CA ILE A 44 -3.66 -0.77 0.09
C ILE A 44 -3.18 -1.31 -1.25
N SER A 45 -4.12 -1.62 -2.14
CA SER A 45 -3.79 -2.09 -3.48
C SER A 45 -3.94 -0.99 -4.54
N SER A 46 -3.18 -1.16 -5.62
CA SER A 46 -3.19 -0.32 -6.83
C SER A 46 -4.44 -0.53 -7.68
N ASN A 47 -5.05 -1.73 -7.62
CA ASN A 47 -6.41 -1.94 -8.09
C ASN A 47 -7.37 -1.46 -7.00
N VAL A 48 -8.30 -0.55 -7.34
CA VAL A 48 -9.25 0.13 -6.42
C VAL A 48 -10.28 -0.84 -5.80
N SER A 49 -9.98 -2.14 -5.75
CA SER A 49 -10.83 -3.17 -5.16
C SER A 49 -10.67 -3.20 -3.64
N LEU A 50 -11.77 -3.02 -2.92
CA LEU A 50 -11.83 -3.20 -1.47
C LEU A 50 -11.58 -4.66 -1.02
N ASP A 51 -11.63 -5.64 -1.92
CA ASP A 51 -11.48 -7.06 -1.60
C ASP A 51 -10.10 -7.41 -1.05
N ALA A 52 -9.06 -6.67 -1.45
CA ALA A 52 -7.71 -6.82 -0.89
C ALA A 52 -7.61 -6.27 0.54
N ASP A 53 -8.42 -5.26 0.88
CA ASP A 53 -8.37 -4.51 2.13
C ASP A 53 -9.18 -5.21 3.24
N ILE A 54 -10.23 -5.97 2.88
CA ILE A 54 -11.15 -6.61 3.84
C ILE A 54 -10.56 -7.90 4.45
N ASN A 55 -9.64 -8.58 3.76
CA ASN A 55 -9.13 -9.88 4.18
C ASN A 55 -8.10 -9.84 5.30
N THR A 56 -7.54 -8.67 5.65
CA THR A 56 -6.62 -8.53 6.78
C THR A 56 -7.34 -8.45 8.14
N GLY A 57 -8.67 -8.29 8.16
CA GLY A 57 -9.49 -8.20 9.38
C GLY A 57 -10.33 -9.43 9.74
N ARG A 58 -10.39 -10.48 8.90
CA ARG A 58 -11.31 -11.63 9.09
C ARG A 58 -10.69 -12.90 9.69
N ASN A 59 -9.56 -12.81 10.39
CA ASN A 59 -8.98 -13.97 11.07
C ASN A 59 -8.83 -13.76 12.58
N ALA A 60 -9.97 -13.77 13.29
CA ALA A 60 -10.10 -14.38 14.60
C ALA A 60 -11.59 -14.59 14.97
N GLY A 61 -12.16 -15.77 14.67
CA GLY A 61 -13.25 -16.30 15.50
C GLY A 61 -14.66 -16.47 14.91
N MET A 62 -14.84 -16.89 13.65
CA MET A 62 -16.16 -17.42 13.23
C MET A 62 -16.06 -18.85 12.70
N ARG A 63 -16.03 -19.82 13.62
CA ARG A 63 -16.27 -21.23 13.33
C ARG A 63 -17.77 -21.43 13.21
N MET A 64 -18.28 -21.61 11.99
CA MET A 64 -19.63 -22.15 11.78
C MET A 64 -19.62 -23.62 12.23
N GLN A 65 -20.33 -23.94 13.31
CA GLN A 65 -20.57 -25.33 13.71
C GLN A 65 -21.76 -25.86 12.89
N PRO A 66 -21.68 -27.06 12.29
CA PRO A 66 -22.87 -27.69 11.69
C PRO A 66 -23.87 -28.10 12.77
N LEU A 67 -25.16 -28.14 12.41
CA LEU A 67 -26.27 -28.56 13.27
C LEU A 67 -26.12 -30.00 13.78
#